data_AF-A0A0C2J549-F1
#
_entry.id   AF-A0A0C2J549-F1
#
_cell.length_a   1.000
_cell.length_b   1.000
_cell.length_c   1.000
_cell.angle_alpha   90.00
_cell.angle_beta   90.00
_cell.angle_gamma   90.00
#
_symmetry.space_group_name_H-M   'P 1'
#
loop_
_entity.id
_entity.type
_entity.pdbx_description
1 polymer ?
#
loop_
_entity_poly.entity_id
_entity_poly.type
_entity_poly.pdbx_seq_one_letter_code
_entity_poly.pdbx_strand_id
1 'polypeptide(L)'
;MKVATNKSSKTPRTPFKTDMIYLVNVSMAQKFIKANQWEDAGNAYLQAAILAENNLKEFDKASNCYLESANCYRATLSEKAYQCFRKTIDVYIKRVDNHLI
;
A
#
# COMPACT_ATOMS: atom_id res chain seq x y z
N MET A 1 35.49 17.70 15.57
CA MET A 1 34.69 16.87 14.63
C MET A 1 33.22 16.95 15.04
N LYS A 2 32.34 17.53 14.22
CA LYS A 2 30.88 17.50 14.44
C LYS A 2 30.24 16.62 13.37
N VAL A 3 29.58 15.56 13.83
CA VAL A 3 28.89 14.56 12.99
C VAL A 3 27.67 15.22 12.34
N ALA A 4 27.63 15.19 11.01
CA ALA A 4 26.49 15.66 10.24
C ALA A 4 25.32 14.68 10.38
N THR A 5 24.26 15.08 11.06
CA THR A 5 22.98 14.37 11.03
C THR A 5 22.34 14.57 9.66
N ASN A 6 22.37 13.54 8.82
CA ASN A 6 21.68 13.49 7.53
C ASN A 6 20.16 13.48 7.78
N LYS A 7 19.55 14.67 7.80
CA LYS A 7 18.10 14.82 7.77
C LYS A 7 17.62 14.46 6.36
N SER A 8 17.15 13.22 6.21
CA SER A 8 16.36 12.80 5.05
C SER A 8 15.27 13.84 4.79
N SER A 9 15.43 14.58 3.71
CA SER A 9 14.51 15.61 3.24
C SER A 9 13.23 14.93 2.72
N LYS A 10 12.26 14.72 3.60
CA LYS A 10 10.88 14.45 3.18
C LYS A 10 10.31 15.76 2.65
N THR A 11 10.48 15.99 1.35
CA THR A 11 9.79 17.06 0.64
C THR A 11 8.27 16.86 0.83
N PRO A 12 7.50 17.94 1.03
CA PRO A 12 6.04 17.83 1.07
C PRO A 12 5.57 17.31 -0.29
N ARG A 13 5.09 16.07 -0.35
CA ARG A 13 4.53 15.52 -1.59
C ARG A 13 3.14 16.13 -1.76
N THR A 14 2.94 16.86 -2.84
CA THR A 14 1.62 17.40 -3.18
C THR A 14 0.63 16.24 -3.41
N PRO A 15 -0.65 16.36 -3.00
CA PRO A 15 -1.65 15.30 -3.11
C PRO A 15 -1.73 14.71 -4.52
N PHE A 16 -1.74 15.58 -5.54
CA PHE A 16 -1.82 15.21 -6.96
C PHE A 16 -0.72 14.21 -7.41
N LYS A 17 0.52 14.41 -6.96
CA LYS A 17 1.63 13.50 -7.31
C LYS A 17 1.47 12.14 -6.66
N THR A 18 0.90 12.10 -5.46
CA THR A 18 0.69 10.86 -4.70
C THR A 18 -0.43 10.03 -5.33
N ASP A 19 -1.54 10.66 -5.71
CA ASP A 19 -2.66 10.00 -6.40
C ASP A 19 -2.21 9.33 -7.69
N MET A 20 -1.40 10.03 -8.48
CA MET A 20 -0.88 9.48 -9.74
C MET A 20 0.03 8.25 -9.50
N ILE A 21 0.89 8.30 -8.48
CA ILE A 21 1.74 7.15 -8.13
C ILE A 21 0.89 5.97 -7.63
N TYR A 22 -0.16 6.23 -6.85
CA TYR A 22 -1.12 5.21 -6.42
C TYR A 22 -1.74 4.50 -7.63
N LEU A 23 -2.31 5.27 -8.58
CA LEU A 23 -2.94 4.72 -9.79
C LEU A 23 -1.96 3.91 -10.65
N VAL A 24 -0.72 4.39 -10.78
CA VAL A 24 0.34 3.67 -11.51
C VAL A 24 0.63 2.31 -10.86
N ASN A 25 0.73 2.25 -9.52
CA ASN A 25 0.97 0.98 -8.81
C ASN A 25 -0.19 0.00 -8.98
N VAL A 26 -1.44 0.47 -8.87
CA VAL A 26 -2.62 -0.38 -9.13
C VAL A 26 -2.61 -0.92 -10.57
N SER A 27 -2.30 -0.06 -11.55
CA SER A 27 -2.22 -0.46 -12.96
C SER A 27 -1.10 -1.48 -13.20
N MET A 28 0.08 -1.30 -12.59
CA MET A 28 1.18 -2.26 -12.67
C MET A 28 0.78 -3.61 -12.06
N ALA A 29 0.14 -3.60 -10.89
CA ALA A 29 -0.30 -4.82 -10.23
C ALA A 29 -1.25 -5.64 -11.12
N GLN A 30 -2.22 -4.98 -11.75
CA GLN A 30 -3.13 -5.62 -12.70
C GLN A 30 -2.42 -6.19 -13.93
N LYS A 31 -1.36 -5.52 -14.42
CA LYS A 31 -0.54 -6.07 -15.52
C LYS A 31 0.23 -7.32 -15.07
N PHE A 32 0.80 -7.31 -13.87
CA PHE A 32 1.49 -8.46 -13.31
C PHE A 32 0.55 -9.65 -13.09
N ILE A 33 -0.68 -9.43 -12.61
CA ILE A 33 -1.71 -10.47 -12.53
C ILE A 33 -1.96 -11.10 -13.90
N LYS A 34 -2.16 -10.28 -14.95
CA LYS A 34 -2.37 -10.79 -16.32
C LYS A 34 -1.18 -11.58 -16.85
N ALA A 35 0.02 -11.32 -16.35
CA ALA A 35 1.25 -12.04 -16.68
C ALA A 35 1.54 -13.22 -15.73
N ASN A 36 0.64 -13.56 -14.78
CA ASN A 36 0.85 -14.56 -13.72
C ASN A 36 2.06 -14.28 -12.81
N GLN A 37 2.51 -13.03 -12.74
CA GLN A 37 3.59 -12.58 -11.86
C GLN A 37 3.01 -12.17 -10.50
N TRP A 38 2.54 -13.17 -9.74
CA TRP A 38 1.79 -12.95 -8.51
C TRP A 38 2.58 -12.20 -7.43
N GLU A 39 3.86 -12.52 -7.22
CA GLU A 39 4.67 -11.83 -6.19
C GLU A 39 4.87 -10.34 -6.54
N ASP A 40 5.10 -10.02 -7.82
CA ASP A 40 5.25 -8.65 -8.32
C ASP A 40 3.93 -7.87 -8.22
N ALA A 41 2.81 -8.53 -8.53
CA ALA A 41 1.48 -7.96 -8.32
C ALA A 41 1.24 -7.62 -6.85
N GLY A 42 1.59 -8.54 -5.95
CA GLY A 42 1.51 -8.32 -4.50
C GLY A 42 2.34 -7.11 -4.06
N ASN A 43 3.59 -7.03 -4.51
CA ASN A 43 4.46 -5.88 -4.21
C ASN A 43 3.88 -4.55 -4.70
N ALA A 44 3.32 -4.51 -5.91
CA ALA A 44 2.73 -3.31 -6.48
C ALA A 44 1.46 -2.88 -5.72
N TYR A 45 0.56 -3.82 -5.39
CA TYR A 45 -0.60 -3.54 -4.55
C TYR A 45 -0.21 -3.08 -3.14
N LEU A 46 0.82 -3.67 -2.55
CA LEU A 46 1.34 -3.27 -1.24
C LEU A 46 1.81 -1.80 -1.25
N GLN A 47 2.52 -1.36 -2.30
CA GLN A 47 2.93 0.04 -2.44
C GLN A 47 1.72 0.97 -2.60
N ALA A 48 0.72 0.58 -3.40
CA ALA A 48 -0.53 1.33 -3.52
C ALA A 48 -1.25 1.46 -2.17
N ALA A 49 -1.33 0.37 -1.40
CA ALA A 49 -1.96 0.34 -0.09
C ALA A 49 -1.29 1.30 0.90
N ILE A 50 0.05 1.27 0.97
CA ILE A 50 0.85 2.14 1.84
C ILE A 50 0.64 3.62 1.50
N LEU A 51 0.58 3.97 0.20
CA LEU A 51 0.32 5.33 -0.24
C LEU A 51 -1.10 5.78 0.12
N ALA A 52 -2.09 4.93 -0.12
CA ALA A 52 -3.48 5.21 0.23
C ALA A 52 -3.66 5.42 1.74
N GLU A 53 -3.07 4.57 2.59
CA GLU A 53 -3.18 4.67 4.05
C GLU A 53 -2.46 5.91 4.59
N ASN A 54 -1.20 6.11 4.20
CA ASN A 54 -0.34 7.06 4.89
C ASN A 54 -0.41 8.46 4.30
N ASN A 55 -0.53 8.57 2.98
CA ASN A 55 -0.45 9.84 2.27
C ASN A 55 -1.82 10.39 1.91
N LEU A 56 -2.71 9.54 1.37
CA LEU A 56 -4.03 9.97 0.92
C LEU A 56 -5.09 9.93 2.04
N LYS A 57 -4.84 9.14 3.09
CA LYS A 57 -5.81 8.85 4.17
C LYS A 57 -7.11 8.23 3.65
N GLU A 58 -7.05 7.55 2.51
CA GLU A 58 -8.18 6.87 1.88
C GLU A 58 -8.20 5.41 2.33
N PHE A 59 -8.71 5.18 3.54
CA PHE A 59 -8.66 3.87 4.20
C PHE A 59 -9.44 2.77 3.43
N ASP A 60 -10.47 3.14 2.68
CA ASP A 60 -11.16 2.21 1.76
C ASP A 60 -10.22 1.69 0.66
N LYS A 61 -9.51 2.59 -0.03
CA LYS A 61 -8.56 2.19 -1.07
C LYS A 61 -7.40 1.39 -0.48
N ALA A 62 -6.91 1.80 0.69
CA ALA A 62 -5.84 1.11 1.38
C ALA A 62 -6.22 -0.33 1.77
N SER A 63 -7.38 -0.53 2.40
CA SER A 63 -7.83 -1.86 2.84
C SER A 63 -8.02 -2.81 1.66
N ASN A 64 -8.63 -2.33 0.56
CA ASN A 64 -8.78 -3.10 -0.67
C ASN A 64 -7.42 -3.47 -1.28
N CYS A 65 -6.47 -2.53 -1.36
CA CYS A 65 -5.14 -2.84 -1.90
C CYS A 65 -4.35 -3.80 -1.00
N TYR A 66 -4.47 -3.70 0.32
CA TYR A 66 -3.87 -4.69 1.24
C TYR A 66 -4.48 -6.09 1.02
N LEU A 67 -5.79 -6.18 0.79
CA LEU A 67 -6.46 -7.45 0.53
C LEU A 67 -6.01 -8.08 -0.79
N GLU A 68 -5.95 -7.28 -1.87
CA GLU A 68 -5.47 -7.75 -3.17
C GLU A 68 -3.99 -8.19 -3.11
N SER A 69 -3.15 -7.42 -2.40
CA SER A 69 -1.77 -7.80 -2.11
C SER A 69 -1.69 -9.15 -1.38
N ALA A 70 -2.50 -9.34 -0.33
CA ALA A 70 -2.57 -10.57 0.43
C ALA A 70 -2.98 -11.76 -0.44
N ASN A 71 -3.97 -11.58 -1.32
CA ASN A 71 -4.41 -12.61 -2.25
C ASN A 71 -3.31 -13.01 -3.25
N CYS A 72 -2.55 -12.04 -3.75
CA CYS A 72 -1.41 -12.29 -4.63
C CYS A 72 -0.32 -13.09 -3.91
N TYR A 73 0.07 -12.69 -2.70
CA TYR A 73 1.06 -13.42 -1.90
C TYR A 73 0.55 -14.79 -1.44
N ARG A 74 -0.76 -14.95 -1.23
CA ARG A 74 -1.37 -16.25 -0.92
C ARG A 74 -1.21 -17.22 -2.09
N ALA A 75 -1.33 -16.74 -3.33
CA ALA A 75 -1.13 -17.55 -4.52
C ALA A 75 0.32 -18.07 -4.65
N THR A 76 1.30 -17.39 -4.04
CA THR A 76 2.71 -17.79 -4.01
C THR A 76 3.14 -18.45 -2.70
N LEU A 77 2.21 -18.68 -1.76
CA LEU A 77 2.47 -19.18 -0.40
C LEU A 77 3.47 -18.31 0.39
N SER A 78 3.56 -17.03 0.05
CA SER A 78 4.46 -16.07 0.71
C SER A 78 3.92 -15.68 2.09
N GLU A 79 4.79 -15.65 3.11
CA GLU A 79 4.44 -15.24 4.48
C GLU A 79 3.90 -13.80 4.56
N LYS A 80 4.22 -12.98 3.56
CA LYS A 80 3.71 -11.61 3.41
C LYS A 80 2.18 -11.57 3.32
N ALA A 81 1.55 -12.67 2.88
CA ALA A 81 0.10 -12.79 2.84
C ALA A 81 -0.52 -12.54 4.22
N TYR A 82 0.01 -13.18 5.26
CA TYR A 82 -0.48 -13.01 6.63
C TYR A 82 -0.37 -11.56 7.10
N GLN A 83 0.77 -10.92 6.83
CA GLN A 83 0.99 -9.52 7.20
C GLN A 83 0.01 -8.59 6.50
N CYS A 84 -0.27 -8.83 5.21
CA CYS A 84 -1.21 -8.03 4.44
C CYS A 84 -2.65 -8.25 4.91
N PHE A 85 -3.08 -9.49 5.18
CA PHE A 85 -4.42 -9.75 5.75
C PHE A 85 -4.62 -9.06 7.10
N ARG A 86 -3.62 -9.14 7.99
CA ARG A 86 -3.65 -8.40 9.25
C ARG A 86 -3.78 -6.90 9.04
N LYS A 87 -3.03 -6.34 8.08
CA LYS A 87 -3.11 -4.92 7.75
C LYS A 87 -4.46 -4.51 7.17
N THR A 88 -5.10 -5.36 6.37
CA THR A 88 -6.47 -5.12 5.90
C THR A 88 -7.41 -4.91 7.08
N ILE A 89 -7.39 -5.80 8.08
CA ILE A 89 -8.23 -5.69 9.29
C ILE A 89 -7.91 -4.41 10.06
N ASP A 90 -6.64 -4.13 10.32
CA ASP A 90 -6.21 -2.93 11.06
C ASP A 90 -6.72 -1.64 10.38
N VAL A 91 -6.65 -1.57 9.05
CA VAL A 91 -7.11 -0.39 8.29
C VAL A 91 -8.63 -0.29 8.28
N TYR A 92 -9.36 -1.41 8.20
CA TYR A 92 -10.81 -1.41 8.32
C TYR A 92 -11.27 -0.86 9.67
N ILE A 93 -10.63 -1.27 10.77
CA ILE A 93 -10.94 -0.75 12.11
C ILE A 93 -10.65 0.76 12.17
N LYS A 94 -9.46 1.19 11.72
CA LYS A 94 -9.10 2.62 11.66
C LYS A 94 -10.11 3.45 10.87
N ARG A 95 -10.63 2.92 9.76
CA ARG A 95 -11.65 3.62 8.96
C ARG A 95 -12.90 3.89 9.80
N VAL A 96 -13.39 2.86 10.51
CA VAL A 96 -14.59 2.98 11.36
C VAL A 96 -14.37 4.00 12.47
N ASP A 97 -13.22 3.95 13.15
CA ASP A 97 -12.89 4.89 14.22
C ASP A 97 -12.84 6.35 13.72
N ASN A 98 -12.31 6.60 12.52
CA ASN A 98 -12.27 7.95 11.93
C ASN A 98 -13.64 8.49 11.48
N HIS A 99 -14.67 7.65 11.36
CA HIS A 99 -16.04 8.10 11.06
C HIS A 99 -16.88 8.38 12.31
N LEU A 100 -16.37 8.05 13.50
CA LEU A 100 -17.07 8.20 14.79
C LEU A 100 -16.63 9.44 15.60
N ILE A 101 -15.78 10.30 15.02
CA ILE A 101 -15.26 11.54 15.61
C ILE A 101 -15.67 12.71 14.70
#